data_AF-A0A7S3TBI9-F1
#
_entry.id   AF-A0A7S3TBI9-F1
#
_cell.length_a   1.000
_cell.length_b   1.000
_cell.length_c   1.000
_cell.angle_alpha   90.00
_cell.angle_beta   90.00
_cell.angle_gamma   90.00
#
_symmetry.space_group_name_H-M   'P 1'
#
loop_
_entity.id
_entity.type
_entity.pdbx_description
1 polymer ?
#
loop_
_entity_poly.entity_id
_entity_poly.type
_entity_poly.pdbx_seq_one_letter_code
_entity_poly.pdbx_strand_id
1 'polypeptide(L)'
;PTRHEVKALVDVQREMAAEHSASAGEAFHEDEADLVRGALSLSQKLVVDVMVPLEDVFALPADAAMDFATMKQVIALGHSRVPVYWGPAKSSITRFIHIKDQLMLTPADATPVASLRFHEPQWARPPRDRREI
;
A
#
# COMPACT_ATOMS: atom_id res chain seq x y z
N PRO A 1 -24.00 8.23 19.52
CA PRO A 1 -24.15 7.38 18.34
C PRO A 1 -22.98 6.40 18.18
N THR A 2 -23.28 5.12 17.94
CA THR A 2 -22.27 4.13 17.58
C THR A 2 -21.82 4.32 16.14
N ARG A 3 -20.61 3.86 15.80
CA ARG A 3 -20.07 3.93 14.44
C ARG A 3 -20.97 3.26 13.39
N HIS A 4 -21.62 2.16 13.76
CA HIS A 4 -22.59 1.46 12.91
C HIS A 4 -23.80 2.35 12.62
N GLU A 5 -24.32 3.06 13.63
CA GLU A 5 -25.40 4.03 13.46
C GLU A 5 -24.97 5.18 12.55
N VAL A 6 -23.75 5.71 12.71
CA VAL A 6 -23.23 6.79 11.84
C VAL A 6 -23.10 6.31 10.39
N LYS A 7 -22.59 5.10 10.17
CA LYS A 7 -22.50 4.53 8.81
C LYS A 7 -23.88 4.34 8.19
N ALA A 8 -24.83 3.78 8.94
CA ALA A 8 -26.20 3.58 8.48
C ALA A 8 -26.89 4.92 8.14
N LEU A 9 -26.66 5.97 8.94
CA LEU A 9 -27.17 7.32 8.65
C LEU A 9 -26.59 7.90 7.36
N VAL A 10 -25.30 7.69 7.11
CA VAL A 10 -24.65 8.14 5.86
C VAL A 10 -25.18 7.38 4.65
N ASP A 11 -25.39 6.06 4.78
CA ASP A 11 -25.96 5.23 3.71
C ASP A 11 -27.40 5.68 3.37
N VAL A 12 -28.22 5.97 4.39
CA VAL A 12 -29.59 6.51 4.22
C VAL A 12 -29.58 7.87 3.52
N GLN A 13 -28.68 8.78 3.90
CA GLN A 13 -28.60 10.10 3.26
C GLN A 13 -28.20 10.01 1.78
N ARG A 14 -27.37 9.04 1.40
CA ARG A 14 -27.01 8.80 0.00
C ARG A 14 -28.18 8.29 -0.82
N GLU A 15 -28.93 7.30 -0.30
CA GLU A 15 -30.13 6.76 -0.97
C GLU A 15 -31.18 7.86 -1.17
N MET A 16 -31.41 8.68 -0.13
CA MET A 16 -32.33 9.81 -0.19
C MET A 16 -31.91 10.89 -1.20
N ALA A 17 -30.59 11.15 -1.34
CA ALA A 17 -30.06 12.09 -2.33
C ALA A 17 -30.12 11.55 -3.77
N ALA A 18 -30.12 10.22 -3.96
CA ALA A 18 -30.25 9.60 -5.27
C ALA A 18 -31.71 9.58 -5.77
N GLU A 19 -32.68 9.43 -4.86
CA GLU A 19 -34.10 9.31 -5.22
C GLU A 19 -34.85 10.65 -5.24
N HIS A 20 -34.43 11.60 -4.42
CA HIS A 20 -35.01 12.94 -4.37
C HIS A 20 -33.92 13.96 -4.66
N SER A 21 -34.17 14.89 -5.58
CA SER A 21 -33.39 16.13 -5.65
C SER A 21 -33.61 16.92 -4.36
N ALA A 22 -32.91 16.51 -3.30
CA ALA A 22 -32.89 17.18 -2.02
C ALA A 22 -32.52 18.65 -2.24
N SER A 23 -33.06 19.54 -1.41
CA SER A 23 -32.57 20.92 -1.31
C SER A 23 -31.05 20.88 -1.22
N ALA A 24 -30.39 21.57 -2.15
CA ALA A 24 -28.94 21.48 -2.42
C ALA A 24 -28.00 21.89 -1.26
N GLY A 25 -28.51 22.01 -0.02
CA GLY A 25 -27.76 22.42 1.16
C GLY A 25 -27.74 21.45 2.34
N GLU A 26 -28.47 20.33 2.32
CA GLU A 26 -28.63 19.47 3.52
C GLU A 26 -28.23 17.99 3.33
N ALA A 27 -28.01 17.52 2.10
CA ALA A 27 -27.60 16.14 1.81
C ALA A 27 -26.13 16.08 1.37
N PHE A 28 -25.39 15.07 1.83
CA PHE A 28 -24.04 14.79 1.32
C PHE A 28 -24.06 14.62 -0.20
N HIS A 29 -23.09 15.22 -0.87
CA HIS A 29 -22.79 14.82 -2.25
C HIS A 29 -22.26 13.37 -2.27
N GLU A 30 -22.44 12.66 -3.38
CA GLU A 30 -22.07 11.24 -3.48
C GLU A 30 -20.60 10.99 -3.08
N ASP A 31 -19.68 11.84 -3.54
CA ASP A 31 -18.26 11.76 -3.22
C ASP A 31 -17.97 11.99 -1.73
N GLU A 32 -18.75 12.85 -1.05
CA GLU A 32 -18.62 13.11 0.38
C GLU A 32 -19.11 11.91 1.21
N ALA A 33 -20.24 11.32 0.81
CA ALA A 33 -20.75 10.11 1.44
C ALA A 33 -19.77 8.94 1.30
N ASP A 34 -19.17 8.75 0.13
CA ASP A 34 -18.16 7.71 -0.11
C ASP A 34 -16.86 7.96 0.66
N LEU A 35 -16.42 9.22 0.79
CA LEU A 35 -15.27 9.59 1.62
C LEU A 35 -15.52 9.25 3.10
N VAL A 36 -16.67 9.67 3.65
CA VAL A 36 -17.03 9.41 5.05
C VAL A 36 -17.14 7.90 5.30
N ARG A 37 -17.80 7.16 4.40
CA ARG A 37 -17.90 5.70 4.47
C ARG A 37 -16.53 5.01 4.37
N GLY A 38 -15.65 5.51 3.50
CA GLY A 38 -14.28 5.04 3.37
C GLY A 38 -13.48 5.22 4.66
N ALA A 39 -13.52 6.42 5.25
CA ALA A 39 -12.88 6.72 6.53
C ALA A 39 -13.46 5.88 7.68
N LEU A 40 -14.78 5.71 7.69
CA LEU A 40 -15.46 4.85 8.66
C LEU A 40 -15.19 3.36 8.46
N SER A 41 -14.80 2.92 7.27
CA SER A 41 -14.42 1.52 7.03
C SER A 41 -12.93 1.30 7.32
N LEU A 42 -12.08 2.29 7.04
CA LEU A 42 -10.62 2.18 7.19
C LEU A 42 -10.20 1.89 8.63
N SER A 43 -10.85 2.49 9.63
CA SER A 43 -10.49 2.26 11.04
C SER A 43 -11.02 0.93 11.62
N GLN A 44 -11.65 0.08 10.80
CA GLN A 44 -11.90 -1.32 11.15
C GLN A 44 -10.99 -2.29 10.39
N LYS A 45 -10.28 -1.83 9.35
CA LYS A 45 -9.39 -2.67 8.56
C LYS A 45 -8.10 -2.94 9.34
N LEU A 46 -7.72 -4.21 9.39
CA LEU A 46 -6.44 -4.66 9.89
C LEU A 46 -5.40 -4.70 8.77
N VAL A 47 -4.12 -4.71 9.12
CA VAL A 47 -3.02 -4.83 8.14
C VAL A 47 -3.18 -6.09 7.29
N VAL A 48 -3.60 -7.21 7.90
CA VAL A 48 -3.84 -8.49 7.22
C VAL A 48 -4.91 -8.39 6.14
N ASP A 49 -5.87 -7.47 6.26
CA ASP A 49 -6.98 -7.32 5.30
C ASP A 49 -6.55 -6.61 4.01
N VAL A 50 -5.39 -5.94 4.01
CA VAL A 50 -4.94 -5.06 2.91
C VAL A 50 -3.51 -5.31 2.44
N MET A 51 -2.73 -6.10 3.18
CA MET A 51 -1.36 -6.41 2.80
C MET A 51 -1.30 -7.37 1.61
N VAL A 52 -0.22 -7.29 0.84
CA VAL A 52 0.10 -8.28 -0.19
C VAL A 52 0.76 -9.50 0.49
N PRO A 53 0.26 -10.73 0.28
CA PRO A 53 0.90 -11.93 0.79
C PRO A 53 2.36 -12.03 0.35
N LEU A 54 3.24 -12.54 1.22
CA LEU A 54 4.69 -12.51 0.98
C LEU A 54 5.09 -13.30 -0.28
N GLU A 55 4.36 -14.36 -0.61
CA GLU A 55 4.51 -15.13 -1.84
C GLU A 55 4.35 -14.27 -3.09
N ASP A 56 3.38 -13.35 -3.08
CA ASP A 56 3.01 -12.46 -4.19
C ASP A 56 3.87 -11.19 -4.24
N VAL A 57 4.65 -10.91 -3.20
CA VAL A 57 5.55 -9.75 -3.19
C VAL A 57 6.69 -9.94 -4.18
N PHE A 58 6.80 -9.03 -5.14
CA PHE A 58 8.00 -8.87 -5.95
C PHE A 58 9.12 -8.25 -5.10
N ALA A 59 10.18 -9.01 -4.86
CA ALA A 59 11.35 -8.60 -4.08
C ALA A 59 12.62 -9.05 -4.79
N LEU A 60 13.69 -8.26 -4.66
CA LEU A 60 14.99 -8.58 -5.25
C LEU A 60 15.92 -9.20 -4.20
N PRO A 61 16.67 -10.26 -4.53
CA PRO A 61 17.72 -10.72 -3.64
C PRO A 61 18.89 -9.73 -3.67
N ALA A 62 19.60 -9.59 -2.54
CA ALA A 62 20.69 -8.62 -2.42
C ALA A 62 21.88 -8.92 -3.35
N ASP A 63 22.06 -10.18 -3.76
CA ASP A 63 23.09 -10.63 -4.69
C ASP A 63 22.70 -10.51 -6.18
N ALA A 64 21.47 -10.06 -6.48
CA ALA A 64 21.09 -9.72 -7.85
C ALA A 64 21.88 -8.52 -8.38
N ALA A 65 21.94 -8.42 -9.71
CA ALA A 65 22.45 -7.25 -10.42
C ALA A 65 21.28 -6.45 -11.01
N MET A 66 21.37 -5.13 -10.96
CA MET A 66 20.46 -4.25 -11.70
C MET A 66 20.83 -4.16 -13.17
N ASP A 67 20.69 -5.29 -13.85
CA ASP A 67 20.91 -5.44 -15.28
C ASP A 67 19.65 -5.10 -16.09
N PHE A 68 19.74 -5.22 -17.42
CA PHE A 68 18.62 -4.94 -18.32
C PHE A 68 17.37 -5.78 -18.02
N ALA A 69 17.54 -7.06 -17.70
CA ALA A 69 16.41 -7.94 -17.42
C ALA A 69 15.68 -7.50 -16.14
N THR A 70 16.43 -7.25 -15.08
CA THR A 70 15.90 -6.83 -13.77
C THR A 70 15.26 -5.45 -13.86
N MET A 71 15.93 -4.49 -14.52
CA MET A 71 15.38 -3.15 -14.73
C MET A 71 14.09 -3.19 -15.55
N LYS A 72 14.06 -3.96 -16.64
CA LYS A 72 12.85 -4.11 -17.47
C LYS A 72 11.69 -4.68 -16.65
N GLN A 73 11.94 -5.68 -15.79
CA GLN A 73 10.92 -6.25 -14.93
C GLN A 73 10.38 -5.25 -13.92
N VAL A 74 11.27 -4.51 -13.24
CA VAL A 74 10.90 -3.45 -12.30
C VAL A 74 10.04 -2.38 -12.96
N ILE A 75 10.41 -1.93 -14.17
CA ILE A 75 9.66 -0.93 -14.93
C ILE A 75 8.30 -1.46 -15.35
N ALA A 76 8.22 -2.70 -15.84
CA ALA A 76 6.96 -3.31 -16.28
C ALA A 76 5.93 -3.45 -15.13
N LEU A 77 6.40 -3.72 -13.92
CA LEU A 77 5.57 -3.78 -12.71
C LEU A 77 5.15 -2.39 -12.19
N GLY A 78 5.86 -1.33 -12.57
CA GLY A 78 5.55 0.05 -12.17
C GLY A 78 5.69 0.33 -10.68
N HIS A 79 6.38 -0.53 -9.93
CA HIS A 79 6.54 -0.38 -8.48
C HIS A 79 7.51 0.75 -8.12
N SER A 80 7.11 1.62 -7.20
CA SER A 80 7.99 2.70 -6.72
C SER A 80 8.99 2.25 -5.63
N ARG A 81 8.67 1.15 -4.95
CA ARG A 81 9.45 0.56 -3.85
C ARG A 81 9.58 -0.94 -4.11
N VAL A 82 10.80 -1.44 -4.08
CA VAL A 82 11.09 -2.86 -4.24
C VAL A 82 11.82 -3.36 -3.00
N PRO A 83 11.23 -4.27 -2.22
CA PRO A 83 11.89 -4.89 -1.08
C PRO A 83 13.13 -5.68 -1.50
N VAL A 84 14.11 -5.73 -0.60
CA VAL A 84 15.35 -6.47 -0.78
C VAL A 84 15.55 -7.43 0.38
N TYR A 85 15.94 -8.67 0.07
CA TYR A 85 16.15 -9.74 1.04
C TYR A 85 17.56 -10.33 0.94
N TRP A 86 18.02 -10.88 2.06
CA TRP A 86 19.35 -11.51 2.18
C TRP A 86 19.20 -13.00 2.48
N GLY A 87 19.94 -13.84 1.76
CA GLY A 87 19.86 -15.29 1.92
C GLY A 87 18.69 -15.92 1.14
N PRO A 88 18.26 -17.14 1.52
CA PRO A 88 17.47 -18.00 0.62
C PRO A 88 15.98 -17.66 0.55
N ALA A 89 15.45 -16.82 1.45
CA ALA A 89 14.01 -16.65 1.60
C ALA A 89 13.59 -15.18 1.69
N LYS A 90 12.47 -14.83 1.04
CA LYS A 90 11.84 -13.50 1.13
C LYS A 90 11.41 -13.11 2.55
N SER A 91 11.35 -14.06 3.49
CA SER A 91 11.05 -13.76 4.89
C SER A 91 12.13 -12.92 5.59
N SER A 92 13.32 -12.78 4.98
CA SER A 92 14.42 -11.94 5.49
C SER A 92 14.44 -10.52 4.92
N ILE A 93 13.34 -10.04 4.34
CA ILE A 93 13.20 -8.63 3.92
C ILE A 93 13.39 -7.72 5.14
N THR A 94 14.39 -6.87 5.09
CA THR A 94 14.67 -5.86 6.13
C THR A 94 14.70 -4.44 5.58
N ARG A 95 14.88 -4.28 4.26
CA ARG A 95 15.06 -3.00 3.57
C ARG A 95 14.38 -2.99 2.22
N PHE A 96 14.21 -1.82 1.64
CA PHE A 96 13.73 -1.66 0.27
C PHE A 96 14.53 -0.60 -0.48
N ILE A 97 14.47 -0.63 -1.80
CA ILE A 97 15.04 0.40 -2.68
C ILE A 97 13.93 1.25 -3.29
N HIS A 98 14.24 2.53 -3.50
CA HIS A 98 13.42 3.43 -4.29
C HIS A 98 13.86 3.37 -5.74
N ILE A 99 12.95 3.06 -6.66
CA ILE A 99 13.26 2.95 -8.09
C ILE A 99 13.66 4.30 -8.69
N LYS A 100 13.08 5.41 -8.19
CA LYS A 100 13.47 6.76 -8.58
C LYS A 100 14.96 7.08 -8.30
N ASP A 101 15.54 6.47 -7.27
CA ASP A 101 16.94 6.69 -6.89
C ASP A 101 17.89 5.92 -7.84
N GLN A 102 17.36 4.97 -8.62
CA GLN A 102 18.12 4.11 -9.54
C GLN A 102 18.03 4.55 -11.01
N LEU A 103 17.35 5.68 -11.30
CA LEU A 103 17.10 6.13 -12.68
C LEU A 103 18.38 6.50 -13.46
N MET A 104 19.46 6.80 -12.74
CA MET A 104 20.76 7.18 -13.34
C MET A 104 21.66 5.97 -13.61
N LEU A 105 21.25 4.76 -13.22
CA LEU A 105 22.04 3.55 -13.48
C LEU A 105 21.90 3.13 -14.93
N THR A 106 23.01 2.69 -15.52
CA THR A 106 23.00 2.10 -16.86
C THR A 106 22.80 0.58 -16.73
N PRO A 107 21.88 -0.04 -17.49
CA PRO A 107 21.70 -1.49 -17.47
C PRO A 107 22.97 -2.29 -17.79
N ALA A 108 23.89 -1.70 -18.56
CA ALA A 108 25.17 -2.31 -18.95
C ALA A 108 26.15 -2.45 -17.78
N ASP A 109 26.01 -1.61 -16.74
CA ASP A 109 26.91 -1.63 -15.59
C ASP A 109 26.59 -2.77 -14.61
N ALA A 110 25.43 -3.43 -14.79
CA ALA A 110 24.95 -4.53 -13.97
C ALA A 110 25.17 -4.28 -12.46
N THR A 111 24.83 -3.06 -12.01
CA THR A 111 25.17 -2.59 -10.67
C THR A 111 24.61 -3.53 -9.60
N PRO A 112 25.42 -4.08 -8.69
CA PRO A 112 24.92 -5.00 -7.66
C PRO A 112 23.85 -4.35 -6.78
N VAL A 113 22.74 -5.06 -6.53
CA VAL A 113 21.64 -4.57 -5.69
C VAL A 113 22.14 -4.22 -4.28
N ALA A 114 23.06 -5.02 -3.72
CA ALA A 114 23.71 -4.76 -2.44
C ALA A 114 24.45 -3.40 -2.34
N SER A 115 24.84 -2.79 -3.47
CA SER A 115 25.54 -1.51 -3.50
C SER A 115 24.62 -0.29 -3.56
N LEU A 116 23.31 -0.52 -3.73
CA LEU A 116 22.33 0.55 -3.91
C LEU A 116 21.98 1.23 -2.59
N ARG A 117 21.42 2.43 -2.70
CA ARG A 117 20.86 3.14 -1.55
C ARG A 117 19.60 2.44 -1.06
N PHE A 118 19.70 1.83 0.12
CA PHE A 118 18.56 1.25 0.82
C PHE A 118 17.84 2.27 1.70
N HIS A 119 16.54 2.02 1.88
CA HIS A 119 15.68 2.72 2.82
C HIS A 119 15.13 1.72 3.84
N GLU A 120 15.01 2.19 5.08
CA GLU A 120 14.43 1.39 6.15
C GLU A 120 12.90 1.48 6.10
N PRO A 121 12.19 0.34 6.12
CA PRO A 121 10.74 0.36 6.22
C PRO A 121 10.37 0.87 7.61
N GLN A 122 9.55 1.92 7.64
CA GLN A 122 8.79 2.25 8.85
C GLN A 122 7.66 1.24 8.96
N TRP A 123 7.99 0.04 9.45
CA TRP A 123 6.98 -0.96 9.73
C TRP A 123 6.12 -0.46 10.90
N ALA A 124 4.81 -0.64 10.81
CA ALA A 124 3.99 -0.80 12.00
C ALA A 124 4.10 -2.28 12.37
N ARG A 125 4.60 -2.61 13.57
CA ARG A 125 4.60 -4.01 14.02
C ARG A 125 3.14 -4.24 14.35
N PRO A 126 2.48 -5.24 13.76
CA PRO A 126 1.18 -5.63 14.26
C PRO A 126 1.35 -5.89 15.76
N PRO A 127 0.50 -5.29 16.61
CA PRO A 127 0.52 -5.57 18.04
C PRO A 127 0.45 -7.09 18.24
N ARG A 128 1.24 -7.61 19.18
CA ARG A 128 1.35 -9.07 19.36
C ARG A 128 0.07 -9.66 19.95
N ASP A 129 -0.73 -8.80 20.59
CA ASP A 129 -2.01 -9.13 21.20
C ASP A 129 -3.07 -8.09 20.80
N ARG A 130 -4.31 -8.53 20.60
CA ARG A 130 -5.48 -7.67 20.35
C ARG A 130 -5.77 -6.71 21.52
N ARG A 131 -5.20 -6.97 22.71
CA ARG A 131 -5.25 -6.13 23.91
C ARG A 131 -4.31 -4.92 23.88
N GLU A 132 -3.42 -4.84 22.89
CA GLU A 132 -2.50 -3.70 22.70
C GLU A 132 -3.07 -2.62 21.76
N ILE A 133 -4.34 -2.75 21.34
CA ILE A 133 -5.06 -1.84 20.42
C ILE A 133 -6.12 -1.05 21.18
#